data_AF-A0A7N9B194-F1
#
_entry.id   AF-A0A7N9B194-F1
#
_cell.length_a   1.000
_cell.length_b   1.000
_cell.length_c   1.000
_cell.angle_alpha   90.00
_cell.angle_beta   90.00
_cell.angle_gamma   90.00
#
_symmetry.space_group_name_H-M   'P 1'
#
loop_
_entity.id
_entity.type
_entity.pdbx_description
1 polymer ?
#
loop_
_entity_poly.entity_id
_entity_poly.type
_entity_poly.pdbx_seq_one_letter_code
_entity_poly.pdbx_strand_id
1 'polypeptide(L)'
;MSEVQGTLEFSVELHKFHNVDLFQRGFYQVRAGLKVSPRVPHRLISLYMLLCPISGECSFSCAGVYDSTVFSRIFQILYRNEEISVNDCMIFKVHLLLDGERVSHADFGIISKFMISW
;
A
#
# COMPACT_ATOMS: atom_id res chain seq x y z
N MET A 1 23.14 -20.79 19.43
CA MET A 1 22.65 -19.87 18.39
C MET A 1 21.13 -19.97 18.43
N SER A 2 20.45 -18.88 18.80
CA SER A 2 18.99 -18.86 18.89
C SER A 2 18.49 -18.05 17.70
N GLU A 3 17.91 -18.73 16.71
CA GLU A 3 17.15 -18.05 15.67
C GLU A 3 15.87 -17.48 16.31
N VAL A 4 15.54 -16.24 15.97
CA VAL A 4 14.36 -15.52 16.45
C VAL A 4 13.47 -15.22 15.25
N GLN A 5 12.26 -15.74 15.26
CA GLN A 5 11.26 -15.40 14.25
C GLN A 5 10.46 -14.17 14.71
N GLY A 6 10.55 -13.09 13.94
CA GLY A 6 9.76 -11.87 14.11
C GLY A 6 8.63 -11.80 13.08
N THR A 7 7.50 -11.20 13.46
CA THR A 7 6.45 -10.82 12.50
C THR A 7 6.10 -9.36 12.70
N LEU A 8 6.11 -8.60 11.62
CA LEU A 8 5.78 -7.18 11.61
C LEU A 8 4.59 -6.97 10.68
N GLU A 9 3.62 -6.18 11.12
CA GLU A 9 2.41 -5.87 10.37
C GLU A 9 2.24 -4.36 10.28
N PHE A 10 2.08 -3.87 9.05
CA PHE A 10 1.86 -2.46 8.74
C PHE A 10 0.51 -2.33 8.04
N SER A 11 -0.32 -1.38 8.48
CA SER A 11 -1.51 -0.95 7.76
C SER A 11 -1.32 0.47 7.24
N VAL A 12 -1.73 0.70 6.00
CA VAL A 12 -1.77 2.01 5.35
C VAL A 12 -3.21 2.29 4.97
N GLU A 13 -3.83 3.23 5.67
CA GLU A 13 -5.23 3.59 5.47
C GLU A 13 -5.35 4.89 4.67
N LEU A 14 -6.02 4.80 3.53
CA LEU A 14 -6.31 5.91 2.64
C LEU A 14 -7.77 6.33 2.84
N HIS A 15 -8.00 7.41 3.56
CA HIS A 15 -9.35 7.93 3.77
C HIS A 15 -9.77 8.87 2.64
N LYS A 16 -9.15 10.04 2.58
CA LYS A 16 -9.53 11.13 1.67
C LYS A 16 -8.34 11.61 0.87
N PHE A 17 -8.59 11.86 -0.41
CA PHE A 17 -7.65 12.54 -1.28
C PHE A 17 -8.10 13.97 -1.50
N HIS A 18 -7.26 14.94 -1.12
CA HIS A 18 -7.52 16.37 -1.30
C HIS A 18 -6.68 16.90 -2.46
N ASN A 19 -7.34 17.30 -3.55
CA ASN A 19 -6.68 17.83 -4.72
C ASN A 19 -6.41 19.34 -4.59
N VAL A 20 -5.35 19.76 -3.89
CA VAL A 20 -5.05 21.20 -3.65
C VAL A 20 -4.62 21.93 -4.93
N ASP A 21 -3.97 21.22 -5.86
CA ASP A 21 -3.56 21.78 -7.14
C ASP A 21 -3.77 20.76 -8.27
N LEU A 22 -4.51 21.19 -9.30
CA LEU A 22 -4.81 20.34 -10.45
C LEU A 22 -3.54 20.19 -11.28
N PHE A 23 -2.76 19.13 -11.05
CA PHE A 23 -1.64 18.81 -11.93
C PHE A 23 -2.18 18.40 -13.32
N GLN A 24 -3.12 17.44 -13.38
CA GLN A 24 -3.89 17.04 -14.57
C GLN A 24 -5.26 16.43 -14.20
N ARG A 25 -6.29 16.56 -15.05
CA ARG A 25 -7.56 15.84 -14.87
C ARG A 25 -7.42 14.41 -15.41
N GLY A 26 -8.03 13.43 -14.75
CA GLY A 26 -7.96 12.05 -15.23
C GLY A 26 -8.18 11.01 -14.15
N PHE A 27 -7.75 9.79 -14.45
CA PHE A 27 -7.84 8.65 -13.56
C PHE A 27 -6.54 8.45 -12.79
N TYR A 28 -6.68 8.28 -11.48
CA TYR A 28 -5.57 8.17 -10.56
C TYR A 28 -5.63 6.86 -9.80
N GLN A 29 -4.46 6.31 -9.51
CA GLN A 29 -4.30 5.10 -8.71
C GLN A 29 -3.14 5.26 -7.73
N VAL A 30 -3.38 4.94 -6.45
CA VAL A 30 -2.35 4.86 -5.43
C VAL A 30 -1.75 3.45 -5.46
N ARG A 31 -0.42 3.39 -5.46
CA ARG A 31 0.32 2.14 -5.35
C ARG A 31 1.24 2.23 -4.16
N ALA A 32 1.23 1.23 -3.28
CA ALA A 32 2.16 1.16 -2.17
C ALA A 32 2.84 -0.21 -2.16
N GLY A 33 4.15 -0.23 -2.00
CA GLY A 33 4.93 -1.44 -1.81
C GLY A 33 5.78 -1.30 -0.56
N LEU A 34 6.01 -2.42 0.13
CA LEU A 34 6.93 -2.46 1.25
C LEU A 34 8.27 -3.02 0.76
N LYS A 35 9.33 -2.24 0.92
CA LYS A 35 10.70 -2.65 0.61
C LYS A 35 11.42 -3.02 1.91
N VAL A 36 11.94 -4.24 1.94
CA VAL A 36 12.70 -4.77 3.07
C VAL A 36 14.16 -4.95 2.63
N SER A 37 15.09 -4.67 3.53
CA SER A 37 16.51 -4.89 3.26
C SER A 37 16.79 -6.36 2.89
N PRO A 38 17.50 -6.64 1.78
CA PRO A 38 17.81 -8.01 1.35
C PRO A 38 18.80 -8.73 2.29
N ARG A 39 19.36 -8.01 3.28
CA ARG A 39 20.32 -8.56 4.26
C ARG A 39 19.66 -9.50 5.28
N VAL A 40 18.33 -9.43 5.42
CA VAL A 40 17.56 -10.27 6.37
C VAL A 40 16.69 -11.23 5.56
N PRO A 41 16.76 -12.56 5.81
CA PRO A 41 15.81 -13.51 5.24
C PRO A 41 14.39 -13.13 5.67
N HIS A 42 13.54 -12.79 4.70
CA HIS A 42 12.19 -12.32 4.97
C HIS A 42 11.17 -12.90 3.99
N ARG A 43 9.94 -13.08 4.48
CA ARG A 43 8.78 -13.40 3.66
C ARG A 43 7.75 -12.29 3.80
N LEU A 44 7.50 -11.60 2.70
CA LEU A 44 6.54 -10.50 2.63
C LEU A 44 5.20 -11.01 2.10
N ILE A 45 4.13 -10.65 2.80
CA ILE A 45 2.74 -10.94 2.46
C ILE A 45 2.04 -9.58 2.35
N SER A 46 1.60 -9.24 1.14
CA SER A 46 0.82 -8.03 0.89
C SER A 46 -0.65 -8.41 0.77
N LEU A 47 -1.51 -7.67 1.46
CA LEU A 47 -2.95 -7.85 1.48
C LEU A 47 -3.63 -6.51 1.20
N TYR A 48 -4.69 -6.56 0.41
CA TYR A 48 -5.57 -5.42 0.18
C TYR A 48 -6.88 -5.63 0.92
N MET A 49 -7.37 -4.60 1.59
CA MET A 49 -8.66 -4.61 2.28
C MET A 49 -9.46 -3.34 1.94
N LEU A 50 -10.73 -3.54 1.58
CA LEU A 50 -11.69 -2.46 1.38
C LEU A 50 -12.25 -2.03 2.74
N LEU A 51 -12.10 -0.77 3.16
CA LEU A 51 -12.67 -0.31 4.44
C LEU A 51 -14.20 -0.14 4.38
N CYS A 52 -14.81 -0.14 3.19
CA CYS A 52 -16.26 -0.02 3.01
C CYS A 52 -16.76 -0.98 1.91
N PRO A 53 -17.69 -1.90 2.21
CA PRO A 53 -18.36 -2.67 1.16
C PRO A 53 -19.28 -1.73 0.39
N ILE A 54 -18.86 -1.29 -0.80
CA ILE A 54 -19.77 -0.53 -1.67
C ILE A 54 -20.77 -1.53 -2.25
N SER A 55 -22.02 -1.44 -1.76
CA SER A 55 -23.19 -2.01 -2.38
C SER A 55 -23.39 -1.35 -3.76
N GLY A 56 -23.28 -2.13 -4.83
CA GLY A 56 -23.67 -1.69 -6.17
C GLY A 56 -22.48 -1.42 -7.10
N GLU A 57 -22.36 -2.30 -8.09
CA GLU A 57 -21.75 -2.12 -9.41
C GLU A 57 -20.68 -1.04 -9.55
N CYS A 58 -19.41 -1.44 -9.61
CA CYS A 58 -18.35 -0.63 -10.23
C CYS A 58 -17.37 -1.57 -10.95
N SER A 59 -17.77 -2.00 -12.15
CA SER A 59 -16.87 -2.50 -13.18
C SER A 59 -15.96 -1.35 -13.59
N PHE A 60 -14.72 -1.31 -13.11
CA PHE A 60 -13.49 -0.88 -13.79
C PHE A 60 -12.39 -0.69 -12.72
N SER A 61 -11.47 -1.66 -12.69
CA SER A 61 -10.17 -1.65 -11.99
C SER A 61 -10.16 -2.24 -10.58
N CYS A 62 -9.88 -3.54 -10.55
CA CYS A 62 -9.69 -4.36 -9.35
C CYS A 62 -8.52 -3.82 -8.53
N ALA A 63 -8.81 -3.24 -7.37
CA ALA A 63 -7.81 -3.05 -6.34
C ALA A 63 -7.26 -4.42 -5.92
N GLY A 64 -5.96 -4.51 -5.69
CA GLY A 64 -5.34 -5.82 -5.59
C GLY A 64 -3.87 -5.77 -5.26
N VAL A 65 -3.24 -6.93 -5.32
CA VAL A 65 -1.83 -7.12 -5.00
C VAL A 65 -1.13 -7.70 -6.22
N TYR A 66 -0.05 -7.04 -6.65
CA TYR A 66 0.80 -7.49 -7.73
C TYR A 66 2.25 -7.28 -7.33
N ASP A 67 3.05 -8.36 -7.40
CA ASP A 67 4.49 -8.34 -7.14
C ASP A 67 4.85 -7.59 -5.84
N SER A 68 4.24 -7.98 -4.71
CA SER A 68 4.35 -7.35 -3.38
C SER A 68 3.86 -5.89 -3.26
N THR A 69 3.42 -5.28 -4.34
CA THR A 69 2.81 -3.95 -4.36
C THR A 69 1.29 -4.08 -4.25
N VAL A 70 0.67 -3.21 -3.45
CA VAL A 70 -0.77 -3.09 -3.29
C VAL A 70 -1.26 -1.87 -4.07
N PHE A 71 -2.37 -2.03 -4.79
CA PHE A 71 -2.96 -1.00 -5.63
C PHE A 71 -4.34 -0.64 -5.07
N SER A 72 -4.60 0.66 -4.93
CA SER A 72 -5.92 1.18 -4.61
C SER A 72 -6.88 0.99 -5.78
N ARG A 73 -8.15 1.23 -5.51
CA ARG A 73 -9.12 1.49 -6.58
C ARG A 73 -8.69 2.70 -7.40
N ILE A 74 -9.10 2.70 -8.66
CA ILE A 74 -8.95 3.88 -9.51
C ILE A 74 -10.03 4.88 -9.12
N PHE A 75 -9.65 6.13 -8.95
CA PHE A 75 -10.56 7.24 -8.71
C PHE A 75 -10.30 8.37 -9.70
N GLN A 76 -11.34 9.11 -10.03
CA GLN A 76 -11.29 10.18 -11.02
C GLN A 76 -11.16 11.54 -10.33
N ILE A 77 -10.27 12.39 -10.84
CA ILE A 77 -10.12 13.78 -10.41
C ILE A 77 -10.52 14.70 -11.56
N LEU A 78 -11.49 15.58 -11.32
CA LEU A 78 -12.04 16.50 -12.31
C LEU A 78 -11.78 17.96 -11.96
N TYR A 79 -11.83 18.33 -10.68
CA TYR A 79 -11.79 19.73 -10.27
C TYR A 79 -10.66 20.04 -9.28
N ARG A 80 -10.25 21.31 -9.24
CA ARG A 80 -9.31 21.80 -8.22
C ARG A 80 -10.04 21.89 -6.89
N ASN A 81 -9.33 21.62 -5.81
CA ASN A 81 -9.86 21.54 -4.45
C ASN A 81 -10.98 20.51 -4.28
N GLU A 82 -10.98 19.48 -5.14
CA GLU A 82 -11.88 18.35 -5.01
C GLU A 82 -11.42 17.42 -3.88
N GLU A 83 -12.37 16.91 -3.11
CA GLU A 83 -12.15 15.91 -2.07
C GLU A 83 -12.79 14.59 -2.51
N ILE A 84 -11.99 13.52 -2.56
CA ILE A 84 -12.43 12.20 -3.00
C ILE A 84 -12.23 11.22 -1.85
N SER A 85 -13.28 10.48 -1.50
CA SER A 85 -13.20 9.41 -0.50
C SER A 85 -12.67 8.13 -1.15
N VAL A 86 -11.45 7.74 -0.78
CA VAL A 86 -10.79 6.53 -1.28
C VAL A 86 -11.22 5.31 -0.44
N ASN A 87 -11.15 5.43 0.88
CA ASN A 87 -11.52 4.39 1.86
C ASN A 87 -10.90 3.00 1.55
N ASP A 88 -9.60 2.97 1.29
CA ASP A 88 -8.83 1.76 0.99
C ASP A 88 -7.79 1.49 2.09
N CYS A 89 -7.60 0.22 2.47
CA CYS A 89 -6.60 -0.21 3.45
C CYS A 89 -5.62 -1.17 2.77
N MET A 90 -4.33 -0.87 2.88
CA MET A 90 -3.24 -1.72 2.39
C MET A 90 -2.49 -2.30 3.58
N ILE A 91 -2.47 -3.62 3.69
CA ILE A 91 -1.87 -4.32 4.81
C ILE A 91 -0.62 -5.05 4.31
N PHE A 92 0.51 -4.80 4.94
CA PHE A 92 1.79 -5.45 4.66
C PHE A 92 2.24 -6.22 5.88
N LYS A 93 2.36 -7.54 5.74
CA LYS A 93 2.82 -8.44 6.78
C LYS A 93 4.16 -9.02 6.39
N VAL A 94 5.17 -8.87 7.23
CA VAL A 94 6.52 -9.36 6.99
C VAL A 94 6.90 -10.34 8.08
N HIS A 95 7.24 -11.55 7.68
CA HIS A 95 7.90 -12.52 8.55
C HIS A 95 9.41 -12.39 8.37
N LEU A 96 10.12 -12.18 9.48
CA LEU A 96 11.56 -11.95 9.53
C LEU A 96 12.19 -13.10 10.30
N LEU A 97 13.28 -13.65 9.78
CA LEU A 97 14.10 -14.62 10.51
C LEU A 97 15.41 -13.93 10.88
N LEU A 98 15.57 -13.63 12.17
CA LEU A 98 16.69 -12.88 12.72
C LEU A 98 17.58 -13.83 13.51
N ASP A 99 18.89 -13.62 13.43
CA ASP A 99 19.84 -14.27 14.35
C ASP A 99 19.91 -13.45 15.63
N GLY A 100 19.93 -14.11 16.80
CA GLY A 100 19.77 -13.46 18.12
C GLY A 100 20.77 -12.34 18.42
N GLU A 101 21.91 -12.29 17.72
CA GLU A 101 22.93 -11.25 17.87
C GLU A 101 22.77 -10.05 16.90
N ARG A 102 21.94 -10.17 15.85
CA ARG A 102 21.86 -9.22 14.72
C ARG A 102 20.53 -8.46 14.63
N VAL A 103 19.72 -8.48 15.68
CA VAL A 103 18.38 -7.85 15.72
C VAL A 103 18.41 -6.31 15.54
N SER A 104 19.57 -5.66 15.66
CA SER A 104 19.66 -4.20 15.82
C SER A 104 19.48 -3.35 14.55
N HIS A 105 19.57 -3.91 13.33
CA HIS A 105 19.58 -3.10 12.10
C HIS A 105 18.80 -3.76 10.95
N ALA A 106 17.47 -3.75 11.05
CA ALA A 106 16.60 -4.05 9.92
C ALA A 106 15.93 -2.75 9.42
N ASP A 107 16.34 -2.29 8.24
CA ASP A 107 15.74 -1.12 7.60
C ASP A 107 14.51 -1.53 6.78
N PHE A 108 13.40 -0.84 7.00
CA PHE A 108 12.14 -0.99 6.28
C PHE A 108 11.78 0.34 5.62
N GLY A 109 11.31 0.28 4.38
CA GLY A 109 10.84 1.45 3.65
C GLY A 109 9.51 1.18 2.97
N ILE A 110 8.51 2.03 3.25
CA ILE A 110 7.26 2.05 2.48
C ILE A 110 7.51 2.93 1.25
N ILE A 111 7.33 2.35 0.07
CA ILE A 111 7.41 3.07 -1.20
C ILE A 111 5.99 3.27 -1.68
N SER A 112 5.51 4.51 -1.62
CA SER A 112 4.25 4.91 -2.26
C SER A 112 4.54 5.60 -3.60
N LYS A 113 3.80 5.22 -4.62
CA LYS A 113 3.83 5.85 -5.94
C LYS A 113 2.42 6.20 -6.36
N PHE A 114 2.21 7.48 -6.67
CA PHE A 114 0.96 7.97 -7.24
C PHE A 114 1.08 7.88 -8.76
N MET A 115 0.20 7.11 -9.40
CA MET A 115 0.20 6.95 -10.86
C MET A 115 -1.02 7.62 -11.50
N ILE A 116 -0.73 8.41 -12.53
CA ILE A 116 -1.70 9.01 -13.45
C ILE A 116 -1.89 7.99 -14.58
N SER A 117 -3.09 7.45 -14.74
CA SER A 117 -3.43 6.64 -15.91
C SER A 117 -4.10 7.56 -16.92
N TRP A 118 -3.50 7.67 -18.11
CA TRP A 118 -4.08 8.36 -19.26
C TRP A 118 -5.14 7.51 -19.94
#